data_AF-A4TVE7-F1
#
_entry.id   AF-A4TVE7-F1
#
_cell.length_a   1.000
_cell.length_b   1.000
_cell.length_c   1.000
_cell.angle_alpha   90.00
_cell.angle_beta   90.00
_cell.angle_gamma   90.00
#
_symmetry.space_group_name_H-M   'P 1'
#
loop_
_entity.id
_entity.type
_entity.pdbx_description
1 polymer ?
#
loop_
_entity_poly.entity_id
_entity_poly.type
_entity_poly.pdbx_seq_one_letter_code
_entity_poly.pdbx_strand_id
1 'polypeptide(L)'
;MRHFDCASAGEVALVRHTLPRAQIHFMHPIKARSAIREAWERHDVRDFVVDSAAELGKVIEETRHRPGRLGIIVRLALPKGSARYDLSGKFGADRDDAVALLRMAAAVAGRVGISFHVGSQCCDPAAWTRALDLTAEVLAAYGRPVDIVDVGGGFPVSYPDVTPPPLADFFAAIAAGFARLNLPAATQLWCEPGRALVAPGQSLVVRIEGRRGDMLYINDGIYGSLSDAGAPGFRFPCRLIRLNGESVAADQPFAFFGPTCDSADRMNGPFLLPADSREGDWIEIGQLGAYGASLRTGFNGFDLVLSAEVDDAPLLSTPGFGPMAMAA
;
A
#
# COMPACT_ATOMS: atom_id res chain seq x y z
N MET A 1 12.61 -10.22 1.72
CA MET A 1 11.18 -10.36 2.12
C MET A 1 10.74 -11.81 1.94
N ARG A 2 9.99 -12.41 2.88
CA ARG A 2 9.60 -13.85 2.83
C ARG A 2 8.08 -14.08 2.82
N HIS A 3 7.29 -13.07 3.20
CA HIS A 3 5.84 -13.11 3.30
C HIS A 3 5.26 -12.01 2.40
N PHE A 4 4.12 -12.28 1.76
CA PHE A 4 3.45 -11.35 0.85
C PHE A 4 1.95 -11.38 1.11
N ASP A 5 1.37 -10.20 1.28
CA ASP A 5 -0.06 -9.98 1.07
C ASP A 5 -0.34 -9.97 -0.44
N CYS A 6 -1.39 -10.67 -0.86
CA CYS A 6 -1.91 -10.66 -2.21
C CYS A 6 -3.40 -10.35 -2.20
N ALA A 7 -3.80 -9.44 -3.09
CA ALA A 7 -5.16 -8.97 -3.25
C ALA A 7 -5.95 -9.71 -4.34
N SER A 8 -5.28 -10.49 -5.20
CA SER A 8 -5.93 -11.18 -6.32
C SER A 8 -5.24 -12.50 -6.70
N ALA A 9 -5.92 -13.35 -7.47
CA ALA A 9 -5.30 -14.56 -8.04
C ALA A 9 -4.10 -14.24 -8.95
N GLY A 10 -4.14 -13.10 -9.65
CA GLY A 10 -3.02 -12.64 -10.49
C GLY A 10 -1.78 -12.32 -9.65
N GLU A 11 -1.95 -11.64 -8.52
CA GLU A 11 -0.85 -11.37 -7.60
C GLU A 11 -0.32 -12.65 -6.94
N VAL A 12 -1.22 -13.56 -6.52
CA VAL A 12 -0.83 -14.87 -5.98
C VAL A 12 0.03 -15.64 -7.00
N ALA A 13 -0.41 -15.68 -8.26
CA ALA A 13 0.32 -16.35 -9.33
C ALA A 13 1.67 -15.69 -9.59
N LEU A 14 1.72 -14.36 -9.64
CA LEU A 14 2.94 -13.59 -9.83
C LEU A 14 3.95 -13.86 -8.70
N VAL A 15 3.54 -13.73 -7.44
CA VAL A 15 4.44 -13.97 -6.30
C VAL A 15 4.91 -15.42 -6.29
N ARG A 16 4.03 -16.40 -6.54
CA ARG A 16 4.45 -17.80 -6.60
C ARG A 16 5.43 -18.08 -7.74
N HIS A 17 5.26 -17.44 -8.89
CA HIS A 17 6.16 -17.59 -10.03
C HIS A 17 7.53 -16.96 -9.74
N THR A 18 7.55 -15.71 -9.28
CA THR A 18 8.77 -14.93 -9.06
C THR A 18 9.52 -15.39 -7.80
N LEU A 19 8.79 -15.77 -6.75
CA LEU A 19 9.34 -16.16 -5.44
C LEU A 19 8.72 -17.49 -4.97
N PRO A 20 9.15 -18.64 -5.52
CA PRO A 20 8.49 -19.94 -5.30
C PRO A 20 8.45 -20.44 -3.86
N ARG A 21 9.25 -19.87 -2.96
CA ARG A 21 9.29 -20.22 -1.53
C ARG A 21 8.63 -19.18 -0.62
N ALA A 22 8.11 -18.09 -1.18
CA ALA A 22 7.40 -17.09 -0.40
C ALA A 22 6.14 -17.68 0.22
N GLN A 23 5.84 -17.23 1.44
CA GLN A 23 4.53 -17.41 2.07
C GLN A 23 3.59 -16.34 1.53
N ILE A 24 2.40 -16.76 1.12
CA ILE A 24 1.40 -15.89 0.50
C ILE A 24 0.15 -15.91 1.38
N HIS A 25 -0.34 -14.73 1.69
CA HIS A 25 -1.55 -14.49 2.48
C HIS A 25 -2.56 -13.77 1.58
N PHE A 26 -3.79 -14.28 1.47
CA PHE A 26 -4.79 -13.67 0.60
C PHE A 26 -5.65 -12.69 1.40
N MET A 27 -5.20 -11.43 1.51
CA MET A 27 -5.77 -10.43 2.43
C MET A 27 -6.75 -9.46 1.76
N HIS A 28 -7.27 -9.77 0.57
CA HIS A 28 -8.45 -9.09 0.05
C HIS A 28 -9.74 -9.62 0.72
N PRO A 29 -10.57 -8.79 1.36
CA PRO A 29 -11.75 -9.27 2.09
C PRO A 29 -12.83 -9.89 1.19
N ILE A 30 -12.97 -9.44 -0.05
CA ILE A 30 -13.99 -9.93 -0.98
C ILE A 30 -13.35 -10.67 -2.16
N LYS A 31 -13.44 -12.00 -2.20
CA LYS A 31 -12.73 -12.82 -3.20
C LYS A 31 -13.70 -13.55 -4.12
N ALA A 32 -13.31 -13.74 -5.38
CA ALA A 32 -14.01 -14.65 -6.27
C ALA A 32 -13.78 -16.11 -5.81
N ARG A 33 -14.81 -16.95 -5.91
CA ARG A 33 -14.72 -18.39 -5.57
C ARG A 33 -13.60 -19.10 -6.33
N SER A 34 -13.48 -18.82 -7.63
CA SER A 34 -12.41 -19.35 -8.48
C SER A 34 -11.03 -18.94 -7.98
N ALA A 35 -10.85 -17.70 -7.52
CA ALA A 35 -9.60 -17.20 -6.99
C ALA A 35 -9.21 -17.90 -5.68
N ILE A 36 -10.18 -18.13 -4.77
CA ILE A 36 -9.94 -18.89 -3.53
C ILE A 36 -9.47 -20.32 -3.88
N ARG A 37 -10.21 -21.01 -4.76
CA ARG A 37 -9.91 -22.38 -5.16
C ARG A 37 -8.52 -22.49 -5.80
N GLU A 38 -8.20 -21.58 -6.72
CA GLU A 38 -6.89 -21.53 -7.38
C GLU A 38 -5.75 -21.28 -6.37
N ALA A 39 -5.89 -20.26 -5.52
CA ALA A 39 -4.90 -19.95 -4.49
C ALA A 39 -4.65 -21.15 -3.57
N TRP A 40 -5.71 -21.84 -3.15
CA TRP A 40 -5.66 -23.00 -2.26
C TRP A 40 -5.05 -24.25 -2.91
N GLU A 41 -5.50 -24.60 -4.12
CA GLU A 41 -5.15 -25.87 -4.78
C GLU A 41 -3.82 -25.79 -5.53
N ARG A 42 -3.53 -24.66 -6.18
CA ARG A 42 -2.37 -24.51 -7.08
C ARG A 42 -1.19 -23.79 -6.44
N HIS A 43 -1.46 -22.86 -5.53
CA HIS A 43 -0.43 -21.96 -5.00
C HIS A 43 -0.13 -22.15 -3.51
N ASP A 44 -0.71 -23.18 -2.87
CA ASP A 44 -0.51 -23.53 -1.45
C ASP A 44 -0.81 -22.37 -0.50
N VAL A 45 -1.75 -21.47 -0.86
CA VAL A 45 -2.20 -20.40 0.03
C VAL A 45 -3.07 -20.98 1.13
N ARG A 46 -2.75 -20.65 2.39
CA ARG A 46 -3.42 -21.19 3.58
C ARG A 46 -4.08 -20.12 4.45
N ASP A 47 -3.65 -18.88 4.34
CA ASP A 47 -4.17 -17.75 5.12
C ASP A 47 -5.09 -16.89 4.26
N PHE A 48 -6.32 -16.68 4.74
CA PHE A 48 -7.34 -15.88 4.07
C PHE A 48 -7.95 -14.89 5.05
N VAL A 49 -8.04 -13.64 4.63
CA VAL A 49 -8.82 -12.65 5.38
C VAL A 49 -10.31 -12.78 5.04
N VAL A 50 -11.17 -12.52 6.02
CA VAL A 50 -12.62 -12.43 5.86
C VAL A 50 -13.15 -11.28 6.72
N ASP A 51 -14.25 -10.66 6.29
CA ASP A 51 -14.96 -9.63 7.04
C ASP A 51 -16.48 -9.87 7.11
N SER A 52 -16.95 -11.03 6.64
CA SER A 52 -18.36 -11.40 6.68
C SER A 52 -18.56 -12.91 6.71
N ALA A 53 -19.72 -13.34 7.19
CA ALA A 53 -20.06 -14.76 7.29
C ALA A 53 -20.18 -15.40 5.90
N ALA A 54 -20.68 -14.64 4.92
CA ALA A 54 -20.77 -15.08 3.53
C ALA A 54 -19.38 -15.30 2.92
N GLU A 55 -18.41 -14.44 3.20
CA GLU A 55 -17.04 -14.63 2.74
C GLU A 55 -16.39 -15.86 3.38
N LEU A 56 -16.54 -16.03 4.70
CA LEU A 56 -16.05 -17.22 5.40
C LEU A 56 -16.66 -18.50 4.82
N GLY A 57 -17.97 -18.50 4.51
CA GLY A 57 -18.64 -19.60 3.82
C GLY A 57 -17.99 -19.95 2.48
N LYS A 58 -17.70 -18.96 1.64
CA LYS A 58 -16.97 -19.18 0.36
C LYS A 58 -15.61 -19.83 0.59
N VAL A 59 -14.84 -19.34 1.57
CA VAL A 59 -13.51 -19.90 1.85
C VAL A 59 -13.61 -21.36 2.29
N ILE A 60 -14.54 -21.69 3.19
CA ILE A 60 -14.76 -23.05 3.68
C ILE A 60 -15.15 -23.99 2.53
N GLU A 61 -16.09 -23.58 1.69
CA GLU A 61 -16.59 -24.39 0.56
C GLU A 61 -15.49 -24.64 -0.49
N GLU A 62 -14.81 -23.60 -0.96
CA GLU A 62 -13.81 -23.73 -2.02
C GLU A 62 -12.51 -24.42 -1.55
N THR A 63 -12.25 -24.43 -0.24
CA THR A 63 -11.17 -25.23 0.39
C THR A 63 -11.62 -26.66 0.74
N ARG A 64 -12.84 -27.04 0.32
CA ARG A 64 -13.45 -28.37 0.47
C ARG A 64 -13.56 -28.84 1.92
N HIS A 65 -13.84 -27.92 2.84
CA HIS A 65 -13.95 -28.22 4.27
C HIS A 65 -12.77 -29.05 4.78
N ARG A 66 -11.52 -28.64 4.50
CA ARG A 66 -10.33 -29.29 5.07
C ARG A 66 -9.92 -28.57 6.36
N PRO A 67 -10.56 -28.89 7.51
CA PRO A 67 -10.30 -28.19 8.76
C PRO A 67 -8.85 -28.35 9.19
N GLY A 68 -8.35 -27.39 9.96
CA GLY A 68 -7.03 -27.46 10.58
C GLY A 68 -5.84 -27.02 9.70
N ARG A 69 -6.03 -26.89 8.38
CA ARG A 69 -5.01 -26.30 7.47
C ARG A 69 -5.26 -24.86 7.12
N LEU A 70 -6.44 -24.36 7.43
CA LEU A 70 -6.89 -23.02 7.09
C LEU A 70 -6.47 -22.03 8.18
N GLY A 71 -5.88 -20.91 7.80
CA GLY A 71 -5.79 -19.72 8.62
C GLY A 71 -6.86 -18.73 8.20
N ILE A 72 -7.69 -18.31 9.17
CA ILE A 72 -8.71 -17.29 8.94
C ILE A 72 -8.36 -16.06 9.76
N ILE A 73 -8.19 -14.92 9.08
CA ILE A 73 -7.95 -13.64 9.71
C ILE A 73 -9.23 -12.81 9.58
N VAL A 74 -9.81 -12.38 10.70
CA VAL A 74 -11.02 -11.56 10.71
C VAL A 74 -10.64 -10.09 10.65
N ARG A 75 -11.03 -9.38 9.59
CA ARG A 75 -10.73 -7.95 9.44
C ARG A 75 -11.77 -7.08 10.14
N LEU A 76 -11.32 -6.21 11.02
CA LEU A 76 -12.12 -5.19 11.70
C LEU A 76 -12.33 -3.96 10.82
N ALA A 77 -13.55 -3.43 10.85
CA ALA A 77 -13.85 -2.08 10.41
C ALA A 77 -13.37 -1.11 11.48
N LEU A 78 -12.57 -0.12 11.07
CA LEU A 78 -12.19 0.99 11.94
C LEU A 78 -13.13 2.17 11.72
N PRO A 79 -13.42 2.96 12.77
CA PRO A 79 -14.00 4.28 12.60
C PRO A 79 -13.16 5.13 11.64
N LYS A 80 -13.79 6.09 10.97
CA LYS A 80 -13.11 6.99 10.04
C LYS A 80 -11.90 7.68 10.72
N GLY A 81 -10.74 7.51 10.11
CA GLY A 81 -9.46 8.04 10.61
C GLY A 81 -8.97 9.29 9.87
N SER A 82 -7.69 9.62 10.07
CA SER A 82 -6.99 10.77 9.48
C SER A 82 -6.11 10.42 8.27
N ALA A 83 -6.15 9.17 7.79
CA ALA A 83 -5.32 8.75 6.65
C ALA A 83 -5.74 9.44 5.35
N ARG A 84 -4.77 9.69 4.47
CA ARG A 84 -5.02 10.34 3.18
C ARG A 84 -5.87 9.46 2.26
N TYR A 85 -5.64 8.16 2.27
CA TYR A 85 -6.50 7.17 1.64
C TYR A 85 -7.26 6.41 2.72
N ASP A 86 -8.48 6.85 2.97
CA ASP A 86 -9.40 6.22 3.91
C ASP A 86 -9.99 4.93 3.29
N LEU A 87 -9.85 3.83 4.02
CA LEU A 87 -10.40 2.52 3.65
C LEU A 87 -11.60 2.13 4.52
N SER A 88 -12.00 2.99 5.46
CA SER A 88 -13.17 2.77 6.31
C SER A 88 -14.46 2.81 5.47
N GLY A 89 -15.48 2.06 5.92
CA GLY A 89 -16.80 1.99 5.28
C GLY A 89 -16.91 1.05 4.07
N LYS A 90 -15.79 0.66 3.42
CA LYS A 90 -15.81 -0.33 2.31
C LYS A 90 -15.61 -1.77 2.80
N PHE A 91 -14.76 -1.97 3.80
CA PHE A 91 -14.31 -3.28 4.26
C PHE A 91 -14.26 -3.37 5.79
N GLY A 92 -14.33 -4.60 6.29
CA GLY A 92 -14.20 -4.91 7.71
C GLY A 92 -15.55 -5.15 8.39
N ALA A 93 -15.55 -6.05 9.37
CA ALA A 93 -16.68 -6.33 10.24
C ALA A 93 -16.73 -5.31 11.37
N ASP A 94 -17.93 -4.90 11.78
CA ASP A 94 -18.08 -4.17 13.03
C ASP A 94 -17.73 -5.06 14.24
N ARG A 95 -17.77 -4.46 15.44
CA ARG A 95 -17.35 -5.14 16.67
C ARG A 95 -18.10 -6.46 16.90
N ASP A 96 -19.43 -6.45 16.79
CA ASP A 96 -20.24 -7.60 17.17
C ASP A 96 -20.19 -8.69 16.09
N ASP A 97 -20.19 -8.29 14.82
CA ASP A 97 -19.96 -9.20 13.69
C ASP A 97 -18.58 -9.84 13.75
N ALA A 98 -17.53 -9.09 14.10
CA ALA A 98 -16.18 -9.62 14.24
C ALA A 98 -16.09 -10.68 15.34
N VAL A 99 -16.73 -10.46 16.50
CA VAL A 99 -16.81 -11.46 17.57
C VAL A 99 -17.49 -12.73 17.08
N ALA A 100 -18.60 -12.61 16.35
CA ALA A 100 -19.30 -13.75 15.78
C ALA A 100 -18.42 -14.50 14.76
N LEU A 101 -17.73 -13.78 13.89
CA LEU A 101 -16.82 -14.35 12.88
C LEU A 101 -15.63 -15.06 13.52
N LEU A 102 -15.02 -14.51 14.57
CA LEU A 102 -13.94 -15.18 15.30
C LEU A 102 -14.40 -16.52 15.87
N ARG A 103 -15.62 -16.58 16.42
CA ARG A 103 -16.21 -17.84 16.92
C ARG A 103 -16.44 -18.86 15.80
N MET A 104 -16.95 -18.41 14.65
CA MET A 104 -17.14 -19.27 13.48
C MET A 104 -15.80 -19.77 12.92
N ALA A 105 -14.81 -18.89 12.79
CA ALA A 105 -13.47 -19.19 12.31
C ALA A 105 -12.79 -20.24 13.21
N ALA A 106 -12.87 -20.08 14.53
CA ALA A 106 -12.29 -21.01 15.49
C ALA A 106 -12.89 -22.42 15.44
N ALA A 107 -14.08 -22.60 14.87
CA ALA A 107 -14.68 -23.92 14.69
C ALA A 107 -14.12 -24.68 13.48
N VAL A 108 -13.46 -24.00 12.53
CA VAL A 108 -13.06 -24.58 11.23
C VAL A 108 -11.58 -24.41 10.90
N ALA A 109 -10.94 -23.35 11.40
CA ALA A 109 -9.59 -22.97 11.08
C ALA A 109 -8.58 -23.63 12.03
N GLY A 110 -7.39 -23.93 11.52
CA GLY A 110 -6.24 -24.35 12.34
C GLY A 110 -5.49 -23.17 12.95
N ARG A 111 -5.67 -21.97 12.40
CA ARG A 111 -5.20 -20.70 12.96
C ARG A 111 -6.27 -19.63 12.81
N VAL A 112 -6.46 -18.81 13.84
CA VAL A 112 -7.39 -17.68 13.82
C VAL A 112 -6.62 -16.41 14.10
N GLY A 113 -6.80 -15.41 13.25
CA GLY A 113 -6.23 -14.08 13.42
C GLY A 113 -7.28 -13.00 13.45
N ILE A 114 -6.86 -11.81 13.84
CA ILE A 114 -7.62 -10.57 13.69
C ILE A 114 -6.76 -9.54 12.99
N SER A 115 -7.34 -8.76 12.08
CA SER A 115 -6.64 -7.70 11.38
C SER A 115 -7.40 -6.38 11.35
N PHE A 116 -6.70 -5.30 11.07
CA PHE A 116 -7.28 -4.01 10.73
C PHE A 116 -6.35 -3.25 9.77
N HIS A 117 -6.83 -2.16 9.18
CA HIS A 117 -5.99 -1.28 8.38
C HIS A 117 -6.39 0.18 8.59
N VAL A 118 -5.44 1.03 8.99
CA VAL A 118 -5.68 2.44 9.37
C VAL A 118 -5.82 3.41 8.19
N GLY A 119 -5.92 2.90 6.95
CA GLY A 119 -5.79 3.68 5.71
C GLY A 119 -4.35 3.92 5.26
N SER A 120 -4.14 4.28 3.98
CA SER A 120 -2.79 4.51 3.41
C SER A 120 -2.32 5.95 3.65
N GLN A 121 -1.00 6.11 3.84
CA GLN A 121 -0.34 7.39 4.14
C GLN A 121 -0.93 8.02 5.43
N CYS A 122 -0.93 7.24 6.52
CA CYS A 122 -1.39 7.68 7.84
C CYS A 122 -0.24 8.29 8.63
N CYS A 123 -0.30 9.59 8.93
CA CYS A 123 0.76 10.32 9.65
C CYS A 123 0.55 10.36 11.18
N ASP A 124 -0.45 9.66 11.71
CA ASP A 124 -0.79 9.63 13.14
C ASP A 124 -0.47 8.25 13.75
N PRO A 125 0.65 8.09 14.49
CA PRO A 125 0.96 6.85 15.21
C PRO A 125 -0.17 6.38 16.15
N ALA A 126 -0.93 7.31 16.74
CA ALA A 126 -2.02 6.97 17.64
C ALA A 126 -3.20 6.30 16.94
N ALA A 127 -3.26 6.31 15.59
CA ALA A 127 -4.25 5.54 14.83
C ALA A 127 -4.13 4.03 15.09
N TRP A 128 -2.90 3.51 15.18
CA TRP A 128 -2.66 2.10 15.53
C TRP A 128 -3.02 1.81 16.98
N THR A 129 -2.73 2.73 17.90
CA THR A 129 -3.14 2.61 19.31
C THR A 129 -4.66 2.45 19.40
N ARG A 130 -5.43 3.34 18.77
CA ARG A 130 -6.91 3.28 18.77
C ARG A 130 -7.45 2.00 18.14
N ALA A 131 -6.84 1.54 17.04
CA ALA A 131 -7.22 0.29 16.39
C ALA A 131 -6.93 -0.95 17.26
N LEU A 132 -5.82 -0.94 18.00
CA LEU A 132 -5.46 -1.99 18.96
C LEU A 132 -6.35 -1.95 20.20
N ASP A 133 -6.80 -0.77 20.65
CA ASP A 133 -7.77 -0.67 21.74
C ASP A 133 -9.13 -1.28 21.33
N LEU A 134 -9.62 -1.02 20.11
CA LEU A 134 -10.81 -1.69 19.58
C LEU A 134 -10.60 -3.22 19.42
N THR A 135 -9.40 -3.62 18.98
CA THR A 135 -9.01 -5.03 18.92
C THR A 135 -9.10 -5.68 20.31
N ALA A 136 -8.64 -4.99 21.36
CA ALA A 136 -8.74 -5.46 22.74
C ALA A 136 -10.20 -5.67 23.17
N GLU A 137 -11.10 -4.74 22.84
CA GLU A 137 -12.52 -4.86 23.14
C GLU A 137 -13.17 -6.07 22.45
N VAL A 138 -12.83 -6.31 21.18
CA VAL A 138 -13.31 -7.47 20.42
C VAL A 138 -12.78 -8.77 21.02
N LEU A 139 -11.48 -8.84 21.33
CA LEU A 139 -10.86 -10.04 21.89
C LEU A 139 -11.39 -10.35 23.30
N ALA A 140 -11.67 -9.31 24.11
CA ALA A 140 -12.30 -9.48 25.42
C ALA A 140 -13.71 -10.07 25.31
N ALA A 141 -14.51 -9.63 24.33
CA ALA A 141 -15.85 -10.16 24.07
C ALA A 141 -15.82 -11.56 23.41
N TYR A 142 -14.79 -11.86 22.62
CA TYR A 142 -14.55 -13.18 22.05
C TYR A 142 -14.14 -14.20 23.13
N GLY A 143 -13.33 -13.78 24.11
CA GLY A 143 -13.00 -14.56 25.30
C GLY A 143 -11.97 -15.68 25.07
N ARG A 144 -11.25 -15.65 23.94
CA ARG A 144 -10.20 -16.62 23.60
C ARG A 144 -9.01 -15.89 22.95
N PRO A 145 -7.78 -16.42 23.05
CA PRO A 145 -6.64 -15.87 22.31
C PRO A 145 -6.81 -16.10 20.80
N VAL A 146 -6.06 -15.33 20.03
CA VAL A 146 -5.86 -15.49 18.58
C VAL A 146 -4.39 -15.82 18.31
N ASP A 147 -4.12 -16.47 17.19
CA ASP A 147 -2.77 -16.83 16.76
C ASP A 147 -2.04 -15.66 16.08
N ILE A 148 -2.79 -14.72 15.51
CA ILE A 148 -2.26 -13.62 14.69
C ILE A 148 -3.01 -12.33 15.03
N VAL A 149 -2.25 -11.24 15.22
CA VAL A 149 -2.77 -9.86 15.15
C VAL A 149 -2.05 -9.18 14.00
N ASP A 150 -2.79 -8.78 12.98
CA ASP A 150 -2.26 -8.08 11.82
C ASP A 150 -2.68 -6.61 11.84
N VAL A 151 -1.70 -5.72 11.95
CA VAL A 151 -1.95 -4.27 12.06
C VAL A 151 -2.04 -3.58 10.69
N GLY A 152 -2.00 -4.35 9.61
CA GLY A 152 -2.14 -3.90 8.25
C GLY A 152 -1.01 -2.98 7.80
N GLY A 153 -1.30 -2.21 6.74
CA GLY A 153 -0.41 -1.18 6.21
C GLY A 153 -0.73 0.21 6.75
N GLY A 154 -0.33 1.21 5.98
CA GLY A 154 -0.62 2.62 6.27
C GLY A 154 0.59 3.49 6.58
N PHE A 155 1.73 2.86 6.86
CA PHE A 155 3.00 3.52 7.14
C PHE A 155 3.33 4.59 6.08
N PRO A 156 3.54 5.85 6.47
CA PRO A 156 3.70 6.96 5.55
C PRO A 156 5.14 7.09 5.03
N VAL A 157 5.28 7.82 3.93
CA VAL A 157 6.57 8.35 3.44
C VAL A 157 6.50 9.87 3.32
N SER A 158 7.65 10.54 3.24
CA SER A 158 7.69 11.97 2.99
C SER A 158 7.23 12.31 1.58
N TYR A 159 6.40 13.34 1.44
CA TYR A 159 6.12 14.03 0.18
C TYR A 159 6.45 15.52 0.37
N PRO A 160 6.59 16.34 -0.69
CA PRO A 160 7.05 17.73 -0.56
C PRO A 160 6.22 18.59 0.42
N ASP A 161 4.94 18.27 0.58
CA ASP A 161 4.00 18.96 1.46
C ASP A 161 3.74 18.24 2.80
N VAL A 162 4.30 17.04 3.01
CA VAL A 162 4.02 16.22 4.19
C VAL A 162 5.28 15.51 4.65
N THR A 163 5.74 15.85 5.86
CA THR A 163 6.78 15.11 6.58
C THR A 163 6.14 14.33 7.72
N PRO A 164 6.08 12.99 7.67
CA PRO A 164 5.51 12.19 8.75
C PRO A 164 6.47 12.12 9.96
N PRO A 165 5.96 11.70 11.14
CA PRO A 165 6.81 11.29 12.25
C PRO A 165 7.81 10.19 11.84
N PRO A 166 8.92 10.00 12.57
CA PRO A 166 9.83 8.88 12.36
C PRO A 166 9.10 7.53 12.44
N LEU A 167 9.48 6.57 11.61
CA LEU A 167 8.86 5.24 11.58
C LEU A 167 8.87 4.52 12.95
N ALA A 168 9.91 4.80 13.75
CA ALA A 168 10.05 4.26 15.11
C ALA A 168 8.87 4.62 16.02
N ASP A 169 8.23 5.78 15.85
CA ASP A 169 7.10 6.20 16.67
C ASP A 169 5.86 5.33 16.40
N PHE A 170 5.64 4.95 15.13
CA PHE A 170 4.60 4.02 14.73
C PHE A 170 4.84 2.63 15.31
N PHE A 171 6.07 2.14 15.21
CA PHE A 171 6.45 0.84 15.76
C PHE A 171 6.35 0.81 17.28
N ALA A 172 6.72 1.89 17.98
CA ALA A 172 6.55 2.01 19.42
C ALA A 172 5.08 1.99 19.82
N ALA A 173 4.21 2.72 19.11
CA ALA A 173 2.77 2.72 19.36
C ALA A 173 2.16 1.32 19.15
N ILE A 174 2.54 0.64 18.06
CA ILE A 174 2.09 -0.74 17.76
C ILE A 174 2.58 -1.71 18.84
N ALA A 175 3.87 -1.67 19.20
CA ALA A 175 4.44 -2.57 20.20
C ALA A 175 3.78 -2.38 21.58
N ALA A 176 3.57 -1.13 21.99
CA ALA A 176 2.88 -0.82 23.23
C ALA A 176 1.41 -1.27 23.21
N GLY A 177 0.69 -1.06 22.10
CA GLY A 177 -0.68 -1.52 21.93
C GLY A 177 -0.80 -3.04 21.94
N PHE A 178 0.06 -3.74 21.20
CA PHE A 178 0.09 -5.19 21.13
C PHE A 178 0.42 -5.82 22.49
N ALA A 179 1.38 -5.24 23.24
CA ALA A 179 1.70 -5.71 24.59
C ALA A 179 0.51 -5.61 25.56
N ARG A 180 -0.33 -4.58 25.43
CA ARG A 180 -1.55 -4.41 26.26
C ARG A 180 -2.61 -5.47 25.97
N LEU A 181 -2.59 -6.13 24.80
CA LEU A 181 -3.52 -7.22 24.50
C LEU A 181 -3.28 -8.45 25.40
N ASN A 182 -2.09 -8.57 26.01
CA ASN A 182 -1.72 -9.66 26.92
C ASN A 182 -1.99 -11.06 26.33
N LEU A 183 -1.67 -11.22 25.05
CA LEU A 183 -1.87 -12.47 24.30
C LEU A 183 -0.71 -13.46 24.56
N PRO A 184 -0.93 -14.77 24.34
CA PRO A 184 0.14 -15.77 24.46
C PRO A 184 1.37 -15.39 23.62
N ALA A 185 2.57 -15.71 24.11
CA ALA A 185 3.83 -15.41 23.41
C ALA A 185 3.95 -16.05 22.01
N ALA A 186 3.16 -17.08 21.73
CA ALA A 186 3.08 -17.71 20.41
C ALA A 186 2.29 -16.88 19.38
N THR A 187 1.54 -15.87 19.82
CA THR A 187 0.76 -14.97 18.95
C THR A 187 1.71 -14.15 18.09
N GLN A 188 1.49 -14.18 16.79
CA GLN A 188 2.30 -13.43 15.84
C GLN A 188 1.73 -12.03 15.63
N LEU A 189 2.62 -11.04 15.60
CA LEU A 189 2.31 -9.68 15.18
C LEU A 189 2.73 -9.51 13.71
N TRP A 190 1.77 -9.24 12.84
CA TRP A 190 1.98 -9.00 11.41
C TRP A 190 1.73 -7.54 11.05
N CYS A 191 2.31 -7.12 9.92
CA CYS A 191 2.04 -5.85 9.28
C CYS A 191 2.20 -5.98 7.75
N GLU A 192 1.54 -5.08 7.02
CA GLU A 192 1.44 -5.10 5.55
C GLU A 192 1.99 -3.79 4.94
N PRO A 193 3.27 -3.43 5.16
CA PRO A 193 3.82 -2.17 4.63
C PRO A 193 3.99 -2.26 3.11
N GLY A 194 3.17 -1.52 2.35
CA GLY A 194 3.36 -1.33 0.91
C GLY A 194 4.16 -0.06 0.62
N ARG A 195 3.50 1.10 0.72
CA ARG A 195 4.06 2.41 0.37
C ARG A 195 5.42 2.70 1.02
N ALA A 196 5.53 2.44 2.32
CA ALA A 196 6.78 2.63 3.06
C ALA A 196 7.95 1.76 2.55
N LEU A 197 7.69 0.58 1.98
CA LEU A 197 8.79 -0.24 1.47
C LEU A 197 9.31 0.25 0.12
N VAL A 198 8.42 0.70 -0.76
CA VAL A 198 8.75 0.83 -2.19
C VAL A 198 8.72 2.26 -2.73
N ALA A 199 8.02 3.20 -2.09
CA ALA A 199 7.91 4.57 -2.62
C ALA A 199 9.25 5.22 -2.98
N PRO A 200 10.30 5.21 -2.12
CA PRO A 200 11.57 5.83 -2.45
C PRO A 200 12.40 5.06 -3.48
N GLY A 201 12.03 3.80 -3.79
CA GLY A 201 12.81 2.91 -4.65
C GLY A 201 12.63 3.11 -6.15
N GLN A 202 11.79 4.06 -6.59
CA GLN A 202 11.58 4.33 -8.01
C GLN A 202 11.33 5.82 -8.26
N SER A 203 11.97 6.33 -9.30
CA SER A 203 11.66 7.61 -9.95
C SER A 203 11.10 7.37 -11.36
N LEU A 204 10.28 8.30 -11.83
CA LEU A 204 9.83 8.38 -13.22
C LEU A 204 10.63 9.49 -13.92
N VAL A 205 11.15 9.21 -15.11
CA VAL A 205 11.84 10.21 -15.93
C VAL A 205 10.97 10.51 -17.14
N VAL A 206 10.51 11.75 -17.27
CA VAL A 206 9.63 12.22 -18.35
C VAL A 206 10.29 13.33 -19.14
N ARG A 207 9.89 13.51 -20.40
CA ARG A 207 10.32 14.62 -21.25
C ARG A 207 9.23 15.68 -21.32
N ILE A 208 9.63 16.94 -21.28
CA ILE A 208 8.73 18.07 -21.56
C ILE A 208 8.53 18.14 -23.08
N GLU A 209 7.30 17.91 -23.52
CA GLU A 209 6.88 17.99 -24.92
C GLU A 209 6.28 19.37 -25.28
N GLY A 210 5.96 20.19 -24.28
CA GLY A 210 5.53 21.56 -24.51
C GLY A 210 5.39 22.37 -23.23
N ARG A 211 5.35 23.71 -23.39
CA ARG A 211 5.14 24.64 -22.28
C ARG A 211 4.15 25.73 -22.66
N ARG A 212 3.24 26.05 -21.74
CA ARG A 212 2.35 27.22 -21.83
C ARG A 212 2.30 27.92 -20.48
N GLY A 213 3.08 29.00 -20.33
CA GLY A 213 3.22 29.69 -19.05
C GLY A 213 3.85 28.80 -17.97
N ASP A 214 3.09 28.52 -16.92
CA ASP A 214 3.41 27.63 -15.80
C ASP A 214 2.84 26.21 -15.96
N MET A 215 2.37 25.86 -17.16
CA MET A 215 1.92 24.51 -17.50
C MET A 215 2.96 23.81 -18.37
N LEU A 216 3.41 22.63 -17.93
CA LEU A 216 4.28 21.75 -18.70
C LEU A 216 3.49 20.54 -19.21
N TYR A 217 3.60 20.25 -20.50
CA TYR A 217 3.03 19.07 -21.14
C TYR A 217 4.13 18.01 -21.17
N ILE A 218 3.91 16.89 -20.51
CA ILE A 218 4.89 15.82 -20.36
C ILE A 218 4.39 14.54 -21.02
N ASN A 219 5.30 13.63 -21.34
CA ASN A 219 5.00 12.38 -22.04
C ASN A 219 4.51 11.23 -21.13
N ASP A 220 4.07 11.54 -19.90
CA ASP A 220 3.38 10.63 -18.99
C ASP A 220 2.32 11.42 -18.18
N GLY A 221 1.34 10.77 -17.59
CA GLY A 221 0.20 11.43 -16.98
C GLY A 221 -0.56 10.56 -15.99
N ILE A 222 -1.79 10.97 -15.65
CA ILE A 222 -2.59 10.29 -14.62
C ILE A 222 -3.02 8.89 -15.06
N TYR A 223 -3.13 8.66 -16.38
CA TYR A 223 -3.44 7.36 -16.96
C TYR A 223 -2.20 6.47 -17.09
N GLY A 224 -1.02 7.06 -16.95
CA GLY A 224 0.25 6.36 -16.87
C GLY A 224 0.70 6.22 -15.41
N SER A 225 1.90 6.70 -15.08
CA SER A 225 2.50 6.47 -13.76
C SER A 225 2.16 7.53 -12.71
N LEU A 226 1.41 8.58 -13.06
CA LEU A 226 1.14 9.73 -12.19
C LEU A 226 -0.32 9.80 -11.71
N SER A 227 -1.04 8.68 -11.65
CA SER A 227 -2.44 8.62 -11.18
C SER A 227 -2.65 9.32 -9.83
N ASP A 228 -1.76 9.08 -8.86
CA ASP A 228 -1.83 9.68 -7.51
C ASP A 228 -1.69 11.22 -7.56
N ALA A 229 -1.03 11.80 -8.57
CA ALA A 229 -0.87 13.25 -8.75
C ALA A 229 -2.12 13.94 -9.33
N GLY A 230 -3.07 13.18 -9.86
CA GLY A 230 -4.34 13.67 -10.41
C GLY A 230 -5.35 14.02 -9.33
N ALA A 231 -6.50 13.35 -9.33
CA ALA A 231 -7.58 13.59 -8.35
C ALA A 231 -7.13 13.43 -6.87
N PRO A 232 -6.26 12.46 -6.51
CA PRO A 232 -5.77 12.36 -5.13
C PRO A 232 -4.77 13.48 -4.75
N GLY A 233 -4.25 14.21 -5.73
CA GLY A 233 -3.47 15.44 -5.56
C GLY A 233 -2.13 15.25 -4.84
N PHE A 234 -1.50 14.07 -4.95
CA PHE A 234 -0.16 13.88 -4.41
C PHE A 234 0.82 14.80 -5.11
N ARG A 235 1.74 15.36 -4.33
CA ARG A 235 2.88 16.13 -4.82
C ARG A 235 4.09 15.25 -4.74
N PHE A 236 4.96 15.31 -5.73
CA PHE A 236 6.14 14.46 -5.82
C PHE A 236 7.39 15.35 -5.88
N PRO A 237 8.50 14.93 -5.25
CA PRO A 237 9.76 15.61 -5.43
C PRO A 237 10.17 15.50 -6.89
N CYS A 238 10.63 16.59 -7.48
CA CYS A 238 11.06 16.61 -8.87
C CYS A 238 12.34 17.42 -9.05
N ARG A 239 13.12 17.07 -10.07
CA ARG A 239 14.26 17.87 -10.52
C ARG A 239 14.37 17.85 -12.04
N LEU A 240 14.86 18.95 -12.60
CA LEU A 240 15.16 19.07 -14.03
C LEU A 240 16.43 18.28 -14.38
N ILE A 241 16.40 17.57 -15.50
CA ILE A 241 17.56 16.96 -16.14
C ILE A 241 17.72 17.61 -17.51
N ARG A 242 18.77 18.40 -17.69
CA ARG A 242 19.11 19.04 -18.97
C ARG A 242 20.38 18.41 -19.52
N LEU A 243 20.28 17.80 -20.70
CA LEU A 243 21.40 17.06 -21.32
C LEU A 243 22.56 17.98 -21.71
N ASN A 244 22.26 19.23 -22.07
CA ASN A 244 23.24 20.20 -22.56
C ASN A 244 23.26 21.45 -21.66
N GLY A 245 24.03 21.37 -20.58
CA GLY A 245 24.20 22.46 -19.61
C GLY A 245 23.24 22.38 -18.41
N GLU A 246 23.35 23.36 -17.51
CA GLU A 246 22.55 23.44 -16.30
C GLU A 246 21.61 24.64 -16.37
N SER A 247 20.51 24.60 -15.61
CA SER A 247 19.74 25.80 -15.33
C SER A 247 20.23 26.45 -14.03
N VAL A 248 20.41 27.77 -14.07
CA VAL A 248 20.64 28.61 -12.89
C VAL A 248 19.42 29.47 -12.56
N ALA A 249 18.30 29.26 -13.24
CA ALA A 249 17.06 29.97 -12.95
C ALA A 249 16.51 29.53 -11.59
N ALA A 250 15.89 30.46 -10.87
CA ALA A 250 15.17 30.13 -9.65
C ALA A 250 14.00 29.18 -9.95
N ASP A 251 13.69 28.30 -9.02
CA ASP A 251 12.53 27.43 -9.13
C ASP A 251 11.23 28.24 -9.08
N GLN A 252 10.25 27.80 -9.86
CA GLN A 252 8.88 28.27 -9.83
C GLN A 252 7.91 27.07 -9.81
N PRO A 253 6.66 27.26 -9.34
CA PRO A 253 5.67 26.21 -9.40
C PRO A 253 5.21 25.97 -10.84
N PHE A 254 5.08 24.69 -11.20
CA PHE A 254 4.43 24.25 -12.42
C PHE A 254 3.27 23.30 -12.13
N ALA A 255 2.29 23.28 -13.04
CA ALA A 255 1.33 22.19 -13.19
C ALA A 255 1.74 21.32 -14.39
N PHE A 256 1.40 20.03 -14.35
CA PHE A 256 1.65 19.12 -15.45
C PHE A 256 0.36 18.73 -16.16
N PHE A 257 0.45 18.51 -17.47
CA PHE A 257 -0.52 17.80 -18.28
C PHE A 257 0.13 16.57 -18.87
N GLY A 258 -0.58 15.44 -18.84
CA GLY A 258 -0.14 14.25 -19.53
C GLY A 258 -0.41 14.29 -21.03
N PRO A 259 -0.01 13.24 -21.76
CA PRO A 259 -0.04 13.21 -23.22
C PRO A 259 -1.41 12.88 -23.80
N THR A 260 -2.40 12.54 -22.97
CA THR A 260 -3.70 12.07 -23.47
C THR A 260 -4.58 13.22 -23.98
N CYS A 261 -5.66 12.88 -24.68
CA CYS A 261 -6.64 13.87 -25.14
C CYS A 261 -7.68 14.22 -24.07
N ASP A 262 -7.60 13.58 -22.90
CA ASP A 262 -8.54 13.81 -21.81
C ASP A 262 -8.11 15.03 -21.00
N SER A 263 -9.03 15.97 -20.79
CA SER A 263 -8.78 17.16 -19.98
C SER A 263 -8.58 16.84 -18.50
N ALA A 264 -9.00 15.66 -18.04
CA ALA A 264 -8.72 15.16 -16.70
C ALA A 264 -7.24 14.82 -16.50
N ASP A 265 -6.45 14.62 -17.57
CA ASP A 265 -5.03 14.27 -17.52
C ASP A 265 -4.15 15.46 -17.14
N ARG A 266 -4.38 15.92 -15.92
CA ARG A 266 -3.82 17.12 -15.34
C ARG A 266 -3.44 16.85 -13.89
N MET A 267 -2.27 17.36 -13.53
CA MET A 267 -1.73 17.30 -12.18
C MET A 267 -1.44 18.73 -11.73
N ASN A 268 -2.18 19.20 -10.72
CA ASN A 268 -2.20 20.62 -10.35
C ASN A 268 -0.89 21.11 -9.70
N GLY A 269 -0.05 20.20 -9.19
CA GLY A 269 1.20 20.55 -8.52
C GLY A 269 0.98 21.20 -7.13
N PRO A 270 1.87 22.13 -6.71
CA PRO A 270 3.00 22.63 -7.47
C PRO A 270 4.13 21.60 -7.61
N PHE A 271 4.69 21.51 -8.81
CA PHE A 271 5.97 20.87 -9.07
C PHE A 271 7.03 21.96 -9.21
N LEU A 272 7.96 22.04 -8.26
CA LEU A 272 8.99 23.08 -8.27
C LEU A 272 10.12 22.69 -9.22
N LEU A 273 10.33 23.51 -10.25
CA LEU A 273 11.35 23.33 -11.27
C LEU A 273 11.89 24.70 -11.70
N PRO A 274 13.09 24.78 -12.31
CA PRO A 274 13.66 26.04 -12.76
C PRO A 274 12.73 26.80 -13.72
N ALA A 275 12.62 28.12 -13.57
CA ALA A 275 11.70 28.96 -14.33
C ALA A 275 11.94 28.94 -15.86
N ASP A 276 13.11 28.52 -16.32
CA ASP A 276 13.47 28.37 -17.73
C ASP A 276 13.28 26.92 -18.26
N SER A 277 12.63 26.03 -17.50
CA SER A 277 12.26 24.68 -17.94
C SER A 277 11.48 24.75 -19.25
N ARG A 278 11.86 23.97 -20.26
CA ARG A 278 11.33 24.11 -21.63
C ARG A 278 11.20 22.78 -22.34
N GLU A 279 10.52 22.80 -23.48
CA GLU A 279 10.43 21.65 -24.37
C GLU A 279 11.81 21.04 -24.63
N GLY A 280 11.88 19.72 -24.56
CA GLY A 280 13.09 18.93 -24.75
C GLY A 280 13.90 18.68 -23.48
N ASP A 281 13.68 19.42 -22.40
CA ASP A 281 14.25 19.07 -21.10
C ASP A 281 13.56 17.81 -20.54
N TRP A 282 14.26 17.11 -19.66
CA TRP A 282 13.74 15.97 -18.92
C TRP A 282 13.46 16.35 -17.46
N ILE A 283 12.55 15.63 -16.82
CA ILE A 283 12.22 15.80 -15.41
C ILE A 283 12.29 14.42 -14.77
N GLU A 284 13.05 14.31 -13.68
CA GLU A 284 12.93 13.19 -12.76
C GLU A 284 11.88 13.52 -11.70
N ILE A 285 10.96 12.59 -11.47
CA ILE A 285 9.91 12.67 -10.46
C ILE A 285 10.09 11.48 -9.52
N GLY A 286 10.43 11.72 -8.26
CA GLY A 286 10.71 10.67 -7.27
C GLY A 286 9.48 10.22 -6.48
N GLN A 287 9.68 9.31 -5.52
CA GLN A 287 8.64 8.76 -4.64
C GLN A 287 7.49 8.01 -5.37
N LEU A 288 7.78 7.42 -6.54
CA LEU A 288 6.80 6.78 -7.42
C LEU A 288 6.83 5.26 -7.41
N GLY A 289 7.64 4.63 -6.56
CA GLY A 289 7.67 3.16 -6.46
C GLY A 289 6.41 2.56 -5.85
N ALA A 290 5.60 3.35 -5.16
CA ALA A 290 4.30 2.95 -4.65
C ALA A 290 3.20 3.52 -5.56
N TYR A 291 2.36 2.63 -6.11
CA TYR A 291 1.18 2.98 -6.91
C TYR A 291 1.44 3.76 -8.21
N GLY A 292 2.70 3.98 -8.61
CA GLY A 292 3.03 4.56 -9.91
C GLY A 292 2.89 3.53 -11.03
N ALA A 293 3.84 2.59 -11.12
CA ALA A 293 3.84 1.57 -12.17
C ALA A 293 2.62 0.62 -12.10
N SER A 294 2.12 0.31 -10.90
CA SER A 294 1.01 -0.64 -10.73
C SER A 294 -0.36 -0.11 -11.14
N LEU A 295 -0.54 1.21 -11.26
CA LEU A 295 -1.78 1.84 -11.73
C LEU A 295 -1.73 2.28 -13.20
N ARG A 296 -0.60 2.05 -13.88
CA ARG A 296 -0.40 2.41 -15.29
C ARG A 296 -1.37 1.65 -16.19
N THR A 297 -1.87 2.35 -17.21
CA THR A 297 -2.72 1.78 -18.27
C THR A 297 -2.12 2.05 -19.66
N GLY A 298 -2.65 1.38 -20.69
CA GLY A 298 -2.35 1.67 -22.10
C GLY A 298 -3.31 2.67 -22.74
N PHE A 299 -3.97 3.53 -21.96
CA PHE A 299 -4.96 4.48 -22.47
C PHE A 299 -4.36 5.40 -23.55
N ASN A 300 -5.11 5.66 -24.62
CA ASN A 300 -4.65 6.34 -25.85
C ASN A 300 -3.40 5.73 -26.53
N GLY A 301 -3.00 4.51 -26.16
CA GLY A 301 -1.82 3.83 -26.70
C GLY A 301 -0.49 4.25 -26.06
N PHE A 302 -0.52 5.05 -24.99
CA PHE A 302 0.69 5.50 -24.27
C PHE A 302 1.17 4.46 -23.25
N ASP A 303 1.64 3.33 -23.76
CA ASP A 303 2.06 2.16 -22.96
C ASP A 303 3.58 2.13 -22.70
N LEU A 304 4.39 2.63 -23.63
CA LEU A 304 5.83 2.40 -23.65
C LEU A 304 6.56 2.91 -22.41
N VAL A 305 7.26 2.01 -21.73
CA VAL A 305 8.15 2.30 -20.60
C VAL A 305 9.49 1.61 -20.81
N LEU A 306 10.57 2.33 -20.51
CA LEU A 306 11.90 1.77 -20.35
C LEU A 306 12.25 1.80 -18.86
N SER A 307 12.78 0.69 -18.36
CA SER A 307 13.26 0.57 -16.98
C SER A 307 14.77 0.47 -16.95
N ALA A 308 15.39 1.18 -16.01
CA ALA A 308 16.80 1.04 -15.66
C ALA A 308 16.91 0.94 -14.14
N GLU A 309 17.82 0.10 -13.66
CA GLU A 309 18.16 -0.02 -12.24
C GLU A 309 19.37 0.87 -11.96
N VAL A 310 19.32 1.60 -10.84
CA VAL A 310 20.37 2.52 -10.37
C VAL A 310 20.50 2.41 -8.85
N ASP A 311 21.64 2.84 -8.31
CA ASP A 311 21.96 2.78 -6.86
C ASP A 311 21.92 4.17 -6.19
N ASP A 312 21.24 5.14 -6.79
CA ASP A 312 21.14 6.51 -6.28
C ASP A 312 20.24 6.60 -5.03
N ALA A 313 20.52 7.59 -4.18
CA ALA A 313 19.63 7.93 -3.07
C ALA A 313 18.31 8.57 -3.57
N PRO A 314 17.18 8.38 -2.87
CA PRO A 314 15.92 9.00 -3.27
C PRO A 314 16.00 10.53 -3.21
N LEU A 315 15.25 11.22 -4.09
CA LEU A 315 15.17 12.69 -4.10
C LEU A 315 14.66 13.29 -2.78
N LEU A 316 13.89 12.53 -2.01
CA LEU A 316 13.34 12.95 -0.73
C LEU A 316 13.41 11.80 0.28
N SER A 317 14.08 12.04 1.40
CA SER A 317 14.19 11.08 2.49
C SER A 317 12.99 11.13 3.43
N THR A 318 12.59 9.96 3.95
CA THR A 318 11.59 9.87 5.03
C THR A 318 12.29 9.78 6.38
N PRO A 319 11.90 10.57 7.40
CA PRO A 319 12.46 10.46 8.75
C PRO A 319 12.42 9.02 9.29
N GLY A 320 13.54 8.55 9.80
CA GLY A 320 13.67 7.17 10.32
C GLY A 320 13.84 6.09 9.25
N PHE A 321 13.74 6.43 7.97
CA PHE A 321 14.11 5.54 6.86
C PHE A 321 15.59 5.79 6.58
N GLY A 322 16.46 5.30 7.46
CA GLY A 322 17.88 5.20 7.15
C GLY A 322 18.11 4.02 6.21
N PRO A 323 19.24 3.96 5.46
CA PRO A 323 19.68 2.70 4.91
C PRO A 323 19.72 1.71 6.07
N MET A 324 18.90 0.65 6.01
CA MET A 324 19.20 -0.52 6.82
C MET A 324 20.64 -0.85 6.46
N ALA A 325 21.55 -0.76 7.42
CA ALA A 325 22.83 -1.42 7.28
C ALA A 325 22.48 -2.83 6.84
N MET A 326 22.81 -3.16 5.58
CA MET A 326 22.69 -4.50 5.04
C MET A 326 23.61 -5.35 5.91
N ALA A 327 23.07 -5.82 7.04
CA ALA A 327 23.75 -6.74 7.92
C ALA A 327 23.86 -8.04 7.12
N ALA A 328 25.10 -8.30 6.68
CA ALA A 328 25.53 -9.51 5.99
C ALA A 328 25.20 -10.78 6.79
#